data_AF-A0A9P0P2P4-F1
#
_entry.id   AF-A0A9P0P2P4-F1
#
_cell.length_a   1.000
_cell.length_b   1.000
_cell.length_c   1.000
_cell.angle_alpha   90.00
_cell.angle_beta   90.00
_cell.angle_gamma   90.00
#
_symmetry.space_group_name_H-M   'P 1'
#
loop_
_entity.id
_entity.type
_entity.pdbx_description
1 polymer ?
#
loop_
_entity_poly.entity_id
_entity_poly.type
_entity_poly.pdbx_seq_one_letter_code
_entity_poly.pdbx_strand_id
1 'polypeptide(L)'
;MSRGIAKVFLRKFGRVQELRQSNPEVGEVLQITAEGSNRKTFYLVTKKASYQKPNYEDVSNALSSLREVLLAEDLRKLAIPKLACGLDKLD
;
A
#
# COMPACT_ATOMS: atom_id res chain seq x y z
N MET A 1 7.08 -5.66 6.51
CA MET A 1 5.74 -5.54 7.16
C MET A 1 5.73 -6.20 8.55
N SER A 2 6.53 -5.73 9.51
CA SER A 2 6.71 -6.42 10.81
C SER A 2 6.12 -5.67 12.02
N ARG A 3 5.68 -4.42 11.85
CA ARG A 3 5.17 -3.53 12.91
C ARG A 3 3.92 -2.76 12.46
N GLY A 4 3.20 -2.19 13.42
CA GLY A 4 2.03 -1.34 13.17
C GLY A 4 0.93 -2.02 12.36
N ILE A 5 0.18 -1.21 11.61
CA ILE A 5 -0.91 -1.71 10.76
C ILE A 5 -0.42 -2.68 9.68
N ALA A 6 0.83 -2.53 9.21
CA ALA A 6 1.42 -3.44 8.23
C ALA A 6 1.51 -4.89 8.75
N LYS A 7 1.75 -5.11 10.06
CA LYS A 7 1.73 -6.45 10.67
C LYS A 7 0.33 -7.04 10.70
N VAL A 8 -0.69 -6.20 10.91
CA VAL A 8 -2.10 -6.62 10.90
C VAL A 8 -2.50 -7.05 9.48
N PHE A 9 -2.13 -6.28 8.47
CA PHE A 9 -2.38 -6.62 7.06
C PHE A 9 -1.69 -7.93 6.65
N LEU A 10 -0.42 -8.10 7.02
CA LEU A 10 0.31 -9.36 6.79
C LEU A 10 -0.44 -10.57 7.39
N ARG A 11 -0.93 -10.47 8.62
CA ARG A 11 -1.66 -11.56 9.30
C ARG A 11 -3.03 -11.83 8.69
N LYS A 12 -3.73 -10.77 8.24
CA LYS A 12 -5.11 -10.87 7.78
C LYS A 12 -5.23 -11.22 6.30
N PHE A 13 -4.34 -10.70 5.46
CA PHE A 13 -4.42 -10.82 4.00
C PHE A 13 -3.30 -11.65 3.40
N GLY A 14 -2.16 -11.82 4.10
CA GLY A 14 -1.07 -12.68 3.66
C GLY A 14 -0.49 -12.29 2.29
N ARG A 15 -0.14 -13.30 1.49
CA ARG A 15 0.24 -13.18 0.06
C ARG A 15 1.42 -12.25 -0.23
N VAL A 16 2.35 -12.16 0.73
CA VAL A 16 3.55 -11.32 0.60
C VAL A 16 4.52 -11.81 -0.47
N GLN A 17 4.49 -13.10 -0.82
CA GLN A 17 5.33 -13.63 -1.88
C GLN A 17 4.99 -13.00 -3.24
N GLU A 18 3.70 -12.83 -3.54
CA GLU A 18 3.23 -12.18 -4.77
C GLU A 18 3.67 -10.71 -4.82
N LEU A 19 3.55 -10.01 -3.70
CA LEU A 19 4.05 -8.63 -3.58
C LEU A 19 5.55 -8.54 -3.86
N ARG A 20 6.34 -9.51 -3.37
CA ARG A 20 7.79 -9.52 -3.61
C ARG A 20 8.14 -9.85 -5.05
N GLN A 21 7.40 -10.76 -5.68
CA GLN A 21 7.64 -11.15 -7.07
C GLN A 21 7.33 -10.02 -8.05
N SER A 22 6.44 -9.09 -7.70
CA SER A 22 6.16 -7.91 -8.51
C SER A 22 7.31 -6.88 -8.59
N ASN A 23 8.37 -7.06 -7.79
CA ASN A 23 9.54 -6.18 -7.73
C ASN A 23 9.18 -4.68 -7.70
N PRO A 24 8.41 -4.24 -6.69
CA PRO A 24 7.82 -2.90 -6.66
C PRO A 24 8.83 -1.77 -6.60
N GLU A 25 8.50 -0.66 -7.25
CA GLU A 25 9.22 0.60 -7.16
C GLU A 25 8.53 1.60 -6.21
N VAL A 26 9.30 2.56 -5.70
CA VAL A 26 8.75 3.60 -4.82
C VAL A 26 7.87 4.55 -5.63
N GLY A 27 6.69 4.88 -5.10
CA GLY A 27 5.66 5.64 -5.79
C GLY A 27 4.63 4.75 -6.51
N GLU A 28 4.83 3.43 -6.55
CA GLU A 28 3.88 2.50 -7.12
C GLU A 28 2.83 2.01 -6.11
N VAL A 29 1.78 1.38 -6.65
CA VAL A 29 0.73 0.72 -5.89
C VAL A 29 0.58 -0.71 -6.38
N LEU A 30 0.71 -1.66 -5.46
CA LEU A 30 0.40 -3.06 -5.73
C LEU A 30 -1.04 -3.38 -5.32
N GLN A 31 -1.69 -4.27 -6.05
CA GLN A 31 -3.06 -4.71 -5.80
C GLN A 31 -3.12 -6.22 -5.58
N ILE A 32 -3.86 -6.64 -4.56
CA ILE A 32 -4.25 -8.04 -4.36
C ILE A 32 -5.77 -8.13 -4.26
N THR A 33 -6.37 -8.97 -5.11
CA THR A 33 -7.79 -9.33 -5.03
C THR A 33 -7.96 -10.55 -4.14
N ALA A 34 -8.81 -10.45 -3.13
CA ALA A 34 -9.09 -11.58 -2.24
C ALA A 34 -9.95 -12.63 -2.96
N GLU A 35 -9.53 -13.89 -2.92
CA GLU A 35 -10.24 -15.00 -3.56
C GLU A 35 -11.69 -15.09 -3.08
N GLY A 36 -12.61 -15.28 -4.01
CA GLY A 36 -14.04 -15.38 -3.71
C GLY A 36 -14.70 -14.08 -3.24
N SER A 37 -14.04 -12.91 -3.39
CA SER A 37 -14.65 -11.63 -3.04
C SER A 37 -14.27 -10.51 -4.01
N ASN A 38 -15.11 -9.48 -4.10
CA ASN A 38 -14.81 -8.27 -4.86
C ASN A 38 -13.94 -7.27 -4.06
N ARG A 39 -13.33 -7.70 -2.95
CA ARG A 39 -12.48 -6.84 -2.13
C ARG A 39 -11.05 -6.86 -2.63
N LYS A 40 -10.51 -5.65 -2.82
CA LYS A 40 -9.14 -5.41 -3.24
C LYS A 40 -8.36 -4.74 -2.12
N THR A 41 -7.13 -5.19 -1.94
CA THR A 41 -6.18 -4.61 -0.97
C THR A 41 -5.06 -3.93 -1.75
N PHE A 42 -4.86 -2.64 -1.47
CA PHE A 42 -3.84 -1.83 -2.11
C PHE A 42 -2.65 -1.64 -1.17
N TYR A 43 -1.43 -1.81 -1.70
CA TYR A 43 -0.18 -1.65 -0.98
C TYR A 43 0.60 -0.50 -1.63
N LEU A 44 0.62 0.65 -0.96
CA LEU A 44 1.37 1.83 -1.38
C LEU A 44 2.86 1.63 -1.05
N VAL A 45 3.72 1.77 -2.04
CA VAL A 45 5.17 1.58 -1.89
C VAL A 45 5.81 2.95 -1.66
N THR A 46 5.96 3.33 -0.40
CA THR A 46 6.41 4.69 -0.03
C THR A 46 7.90 4.78 0.31
N LYS A 47 8.62 3.66 0.30
CA LYS A 47 10.06 3.59 0.60
C LYS A 47 10.68 2.28 0.15
N LYS A 48 11.98 2.28 -0.11
CA LYS A 48 12.73 1.08 -0.54
C LYS A 48 12.95 0.11 0.61
N ALA A 49 13.31 0.61 1.79
CA ALA A 49 13.63 -0.22 2.95
C ALA A 49 12.85 0.19 4.21
N SER A 50 12.54 -0.79 5.05
CA SER A 50 11.67 -0.59 6.22
C SER A 50 12.23 0.39 7.27
N TYR A 51 13.55 0.55 7.34
CA TYR A 51 14.25 1.46 8.25
C TYR A 51 14.33 2.90 7.74
N GLN A 52 14.02 3.14 6.46
CA GLN A 52 13.96 4.49 5.90
C GLN A 52 12.68 5.20 6.34
N LYS A 53 12.73 6.52 6.34
CA LYS A 53 11.52 7.35 6.41
C LYS A 53 11.03 7.60 5.00
N PRO A 54 9.71 7.47 4.74
CA PRO A 54 9.15 7.95 3.49
C PRO A 54 9.30 9.47 3.41
N ASN A 55 9.36 10.02 2.20
CA ASN A 55 9.26 11.45 1.97
C ASN A 55 7.84 11.79 1.45
N TYR A 56 7.41 13.06 1.54
CA TYR A 56 6.06 13.44 1.12
C TYR A 56 5.82 13.24 -0.39
N GLU A 57 6.86 13.42 -1.20
CA GLU A 57 6.79 13.25 -2.65
C GLU A 57 6.47 11.78 -3.01
N ASP A 58 7.18 10.82 -2.43
CA ASP A 58 6.95 9.38 -2.62
C ASP A 58 5.53 8.97 -2.21
N VAL A 59 5.04 9.52 -1.10
CA VAL A 59 3.67 9.26 -0.61
C VAL A 59 2.64 9.87 -1.55
N SER A 60 2.86 11.10 -2.02
CA SER A 60 2.00 11.79 -2.98
C SER A 60 1.95 11.06 -4.32
N ASN A 61 3.10 10.56 -4.79
CA ASN A 61 3.22 9.77 -6.01
C ASN A 61 2.45 8.45 -5.86
N ALA A 62 2.63 7.73 -4.76
CA ALA A 62 1.88 6.49 -4.49
C ALA A 62 0.35 6.73 -4.39
N LEU A 63 -0.08 7.86 -3.83
CA LEU A 63 -1.50 8.24 -3.80
C LEU A 63 -2.05 8.60 -5.18
N SER A 64 -1.23 9.23 -6.02
CA SER A 64 -1.60 9.55 -7.40
C SER A 64 -1.78 8.27 -8.22
N SER A 65 -0.83 7.34 -8.12
CA SER A 65 -0.93 6.00 -8.70
C SER A 65 -2.17 5.24 -8.20
N LEU A 66 -2.46 5.33 -6.89
CA LEU A 66 -3.69 4.73 -6.33
C LEU A 66 -4.94 5.30 -6.99
N ARG A 67 -5.03 6.63 -7.12
CA ARG A 67 -6.19 7.30 -7.71
C ARG A 67 -6.41 6.83 -9.15
N GLU A 68 -5.35 6.71 -9.94
CA GLU A 68 -5.46 6.24 -11.33
C GLU A 68 -6.02 4.82 -11.41
N VAL A 69 -5.52 3.91 -10.56
CA VAL A 69 -6.04 2.54 -10.48
C VAL A 69 -7.51 2.51 -10.07
N LEU A 70 -7.90 3.29 -9.06
CA LEU A 70 -9.29 3.34 -8.60
C LEU A 70 -10.24 3.88 -9.69
N LEU A 71 -9.82 4.87 -10.47
CA LEU A 71 -10.59 5.42 -11.57
C LEU A 71 -10.71 4.43 -12.73
N ALA A 72 -9.61 3.76 -13.10
CA ALA A 72 -9.59 2.77 -14.18
C ALA A 72 -10.52 1.57 -13.89
N GLU A 73 -10.67 1.22 -12.61
CA GLU A 73 -11.51 0.10 -12.18
C GLU A 73 -12.91 0.51 -11.66
N ASP A 74 -13.31 1.78 -11.78
CA ASP A 74 -14.55 2.38 -11.23
C ASP A 74 -14.81 2.02 -9.74
N LEU A 75 -13.75 2.04 -8.93
CA LEU A 75 -13.84 1.76 -7.50
C LEU A 75 -14.21 3.01 -6.72
N ARG A 76 -15.46 3.05 -6.24
CA ARG A 76 -16.03 4.24 -5.58
C ARG A 76 -15.93 4.24 -4.06
N LYS A 77 -15.48 3.13 -3.45
CA LYS A 77 -15.38 2.98 -1.99
C LYS A 77 -13.97 2.55 -1.61
N LEU A 78 -13.27 3.42 -0.88
CA LEU A 78 -11.94 3.18 -0.35
C LEU A 78 -11.96 3.39 1.16
N ALA A 79 -11.40 2.44 1.91
CA ALA A 79 -11.08 2.63 3.31
C ALA A 79 -9.56 2.76 3.45
N ILE A 80 -9.10 3.87 4.01
CA ILE A 80 -7.67 4.16 4.17
C ILE A 80 -7.37 4.56 5.62
N PRO A 81 -6.36 3.95 6.27
CA PRO A 81 -5.92 4.40 7.59
C PRO A 81 -5.17 5.74 7.46
N LYS A 82 -4.85 6.37 8.60
CA LYS A 82 -3.89 7.48 8.61
C LYS A 82 -2.56 7.00 8.03
N LEU A 83 -2.11 7.65 6.96
CA LEU A 83 -0.92 7.27 6.19
C LEU A 83 0.34 7.93 6.74
N ALA A 84 1.45 7.19 6.68
CA ALA A 84 2.80 7.64 7.03
C ALA A 84 2.97 8.35 8.38
N CYS A 85 1.98 8.23 9.26
CA CYS A 85 2.01 8.74 10.62
C CYS A 85 2.70 7.74 11.58
N GLY A 86 3.13 8.22 12.74
CA GLY A 86 3.64 7.37 13.83
C GLY A 86 5.07 6.87 13.57
N LEU A 87 5.24 5.60 13.14
CA LEU A 87 6.57 5.01 12.92
C LEU A 87 7.30 5.63 11.72
N ASP A 88 6.55 6.11 10.74
CA ASP A 88 7.09 6.75 9.53
C ASP A 88 7.37 8.26 9.72
N LYS A 89 6.84 8.86 10.80
CA LYS A 89 7.12 10.24 11.26
C LYS A 89 6.93 11.34 10.21
N LEU A 90 6.05 11.15 9.23
CA LEU A 90 5.50 12.27 8.47
C LEU A 90 4.37 12.89 9.29
N ASP A 91 4.41 14.23 9.44
CA ASP A 91 3.44 15.03 10.21
C ASP A 91 2.22 15.44 9.37
#